data_AF-A0A037ZI55-F1
#
_entry.id   AF-A0A037ZI55-F1
#
_cell.length_a   1.000
_cell.length_b   1.000
_cell.length_c   1.000
_cell.angle_alpha   90.00
_cell.angle_beta   90.00
_cell.angle_gamma   90.00
#
_symmetry.space_group_name_H-M   'P 1'
#
loop_
_entity.id
_entity.type
_entity.pdbx_description
1 polymer ?
#
loop_
_entity_poly.entity_id
_entity_poly.type
_entity_poly.pdbx_seq_one_letter_code
_entity_poly.pdbx_strand_id
1 'polypeptide(L)'
;MIGHVLKLALVALIGAALIYVSRFWGFALWGREGLFGIQELRPQGDLIARWLRGTDFRPFDLIIWVVAGFLILTWVQKLFDRLFPAEPHTEEDAE
;
A
#
# COMPACT_ATOMS: atom_id res chain seq x y z
N MET A 1 -23.45 -4.27 6.37
CA MET A 1 -22.99 -3.64 5.11
C MET A 1 -21.89 -2.58 5.31
N ILE A 2 -22.08 -1.53 6.13
CA ILE A 2 -21.10 -0.43 6.30
C ILE A 2 -19.69 -0.93 6.67
N GLY A 3 -19.59 -1.93 7.56
CA GLY A 3 -18.30 -2.47 7.99
C GLY A 3 -17.49 -3.08 6.84
N HIS A 4 -18.13 -3.84 5.93
CA HIS A 4 -17.45 -4.41 4.77
C HIS A 4 -17.01 -3.34 3.76
N VAL A 5 -17.81 -2.29 3.59
CA VAL A 5 -17.45 -1.16 2.72
C VAL A 5 -16.26 -0.39 3.28
N LEU A 6 -16.21 -0.15 4.59
CA LEU A 6 -15.09 0.54 5.25
C LEU A 6 -13.79 -0.28 5.13
N LYS A 7 -13.91 -1.60 5.31
CA LYS A 7 -12.84 -2.58 5.11
C LYS A 7 -12.26 -2.53 3.69
N LEU A 8 -13.14 -2.58 2.69
CA LEU A 8 -12.76 -2.47 1.27
C LEU A 8 -12.13 -1.11 0.95
N ALA A 9 -12.69 -0.01 1.47
CA ALA A 9 -12.16 1.33 1.26
C ALA A 9 -10.74 1.48 1.83
N LEU A 10 -10.49 0.93 3.03
CA LEU A 10 -9.16 0.97 3.64
C LEU A 10 -8.14 0.17 2.83
N VAL A 11 -8.50 -1.04 2.40
CA VAL A 11 -7.63 -1.88 1.56
C VAL A 11 -7.35 -1.20 0.21
N ALA A 12 -8.37 -0.60 -0.41
CA ALA A 12 -8.21 0.15 -1.65
C ALA A 12 -7.27 1.36 -1.49
N LEU A 13 -7.38 2.08 -0.37
CA LEU A 13 -6.49 3.21 -0.06
C LEU A 13 -5.03 2.76 0.10
N ILE A 14 -4.80 1.65 0.81
CA ILE A 14 -3.46 1.08 1.00
C ILE A 14 -2.88 0.59 -0.33
N GLY A 15 -3.69 -0.07 -1.15
CA GLY A 15 -3.31 -0.47 -2.50
C GLY A 15 -2.94 0.73 -3.37
N ALA A 16 -3.75 1.79 -3.35
CA ALA A 16 -3.45 3.02 -4.08
C ALA A 16 -2.14 3.67 -3.61
N ALA A 17 -1.87 3.68 -2.30
CA ALA A 17 -0.62 4.19 -1.75
C ALA A 17 0.60 3.35 -2.17
N LEU A 18 0.51 2.02 -2.13
CA LEU A 18 1.58 1.12 -2.59
C LEU A 18 1.87 1.28 -4.07
N ILE A 19 0.82 1.42 -4.87
CA ILE A 19 0.93 1.63 -6.31
C ILE A 19 1.54 3.01 -6.59
N TYR A 20 1.19 4.06 -5.84
CA TYR A 20 1.81 5.39 -5.95
C TYR A 20 3.31 5.38 -5.63
N VAL A 21 3.72 4.59 -4.63
CA VAL A 21 5.13 4.38 -4.27
C VAL A 21 5.86 3.52 -5.32
N SER A 22 5.12 2.75 -6.11
CA SER A 22 5.67 1.90 -7.17
C SER A 22 6.29 2.69 -8.31
N ARG A 23 7.36 2.14 -8.86
CA ARG A 23 7.96 2.56 -10.13
C ARG A 23 6.95 2.57 -11.29
N PHE A 24 5.92 1.73 -11.22
CA PHE A 24 4.90 1.64 -12.28
C PHE A 24 3.89 2.80 -12.25
N TRP A 25 4.02 3.74 -11.31
CA TRP A 25 3.16 4.92 -11.26
C TRP A 25 3.50 5.93 -12.37
N GLY A 26 2.89 5.75 -13.53
CA GLY A 26 3.04 6.66 -14.68
C GLY A 26 2.15 7.91 -14.63
N PHE A 27 1.21 7.99 -13.69
CA PHE A 27 0.17 9.03 -13.67
C PHE A 27 0.61 10.26 -12.87
N ALA A 28 0.64 11.44 -13.50
CA ALA A 28 0.88 12.69 -12.80
C ALA A 28 -0.37 13.10 -12.01
N LEU A 29 -0.48 12.67 -10.75
CA LEU A 29 -1.64 12.97 -9.90
C LEU A 29 -1.72 14.43 -9.45
N TRP A 30 -0.59 15.15 -9.42
CA TRP A 30 -0.52 16.53 -8.91
C TRP A 30 0.43 17.41 -9.73
N GLY A 31 0.37 18.71 -9.50
CA GLY A 31 1.27 19.68 -10.13
C GLY A 31 2.74 19.47 -9.76
N ARG A 32 3.63 20.11 -10.51
CA ARG A 32 5.10 20.04 -10.34
C ARG A 32 5.58 20.54 -8.96
N GLU A 33 4.73 21.27 -8.26
CA GLU A 33 4.90 21.80 -6.90
C GLU A 33 4.76 20.72 -5.81
N GLY A 34 4.25 19.53 -6.15
CA GLY A 34 4.04 18.43 -5.21
C GLY A 34 2.70 18.50 -4.48
N LEU A 35 2.38 17.46 -3.69
CA LEU A 35 1.15 17.42 -2.91
C LEU A 35 1.22 18.48 -1.79
N PHE A 36 0.29 19.44 -1.76
CA PHE A 36 0.28 20.56 -0.80
C PHE A 36 1.57 21.40 -0.74
N GLY A 37 2.38 21.42 -1.81
CA GLY A 37 3.66 22.15 -1.87
C GLY A 37 4.88 21.36 -1.36
N ILE A 38 4.71 20.09 -0.99
CA ILE A 38 5.81 19.23 -0.55
C ILE A 38 6.51 18.63 -1.79
N GLN A 39 7.71 19.14 -2.10
CA GLN A 39 8.49 18.73 -3.28
C GLN A 39 9.01 17.28 -3.22
N GLU A 40 9.09 16.66 -2.04
CA GLU A 40 9.36 15.22 -1.91
C GLU A 40 8.29 14.35 -2.59
N LEU A 41 7.03 14.78 -2.55
CA LEU A 41 5.87 14.08 -3.11
C LEU A 41 5.64 14.49 -4.57
N ARG A 42 6.56 14.11 -5.46
CA ARG A 42 6.45 14.44 -6.89
C ARG A 42 5.32 13.68 -7.59
N PRO A 43 4.75 14.25 -8.68
CA PRO A 43 3.65 13.62 -9.41
C PRO A 43 3.95 12.24 -9.99
N GLN A 44 5.21 11.96 -10.30
CA GLN A 44 5.63 10.78 -11.07
C GLN A 44 5.84 9.53 -10.21
N GLY A 45 5.53 9.56 -8.91
CA GLY A 45 5.81 8.44 -8.01
C GLY A 45 7.32 8.15 -7.93
N ASP A 46 7.69 6.86 -7.91
CA ASP A 46 9.08 6.39 -7.90
C ASP A 46 9.90 6.83 -6.66
N LEU A 47 9.23 6.87 -5.50
CA LEU A 47 9.88 7.27 -4.25
C LEU A 47 10.98 6.28 -3.83
N ILE A 48 10.82 4.98 -4.10
CA ILE A 48 11.81 3.97 -3.70
C ILE A 48 13.10 4.12 -4.52
N ALA A 49 13.03 4.26 -5.85
CA ALA A 49 14.23 4.47 -6.66
C ALA A 49 14.88 5.83 -6.39
N ARG A 50 14.09 6.84 -5.99
CA ARG A 50 14.61 8.13 -5.52
C ARG A 50 15.30 8.01 -4.17
N TRP A 51 14.79 7.21 -3.26
CA TRP A 51 15.42 6.94 -1.97
C TRP A 51 16.70 6.12 -2.13
N LEU A 52 16.73 5.18 -3.08
CA LEU A 52 17.89 4.38 -3.44
C LEU A 52 18.93 5.10 -4.31
N ARG A 53 18.68 6.36 -4.74
CA ARG A 53 19.65 7.13 -5.54
C ARG A 53 20.92 7.35 -4.73
N GLY A 54 22.06 6.97 -5.30
CA GLY A 54 23.37 7.11 -4.66
C GLY A 54 23.85 5.84 -3.94
N THR A 55 23.06 4.78 -3.94
CA THR A 55 23.41 3.46 -3.38
C THR A 55 23.56 2.42 -4.48
N ASP A 56 24.44 1.44 -4.28
CA ASP A 56 24.62 0.28 -5.18
C ASP A 56 23.37 -0.61 -5.29
N PHE A 57 22.36 -0.35 -4.44
CA PHE A 57 21.08 -1.06 -4.42
C PHE A 57 20.06 -0.60 -5.46
N ARG A 58 20.37 0.45 -6.23
CA ARG A 58 19.49 0.99 -7.28
C ARG A 58 18.92 -0.05 -8.29
N PRO A 59 19.68 -1.05 -8.78
CA PRO A 59 19.11 -2.06 -9.68
C PRO A 59 18.15 -3.03 -8.97
N PHE A 60 18.20 -3.13 -7.64
CA PHE A 60 17.31 -3.98 -6.84
C PHE A 60 16.04 -3.27 -6.37
N ASP A 61 15.80 -2.03 -6.80
CA ASP A 61 14.61 -1.24 -6.47
C ASP A 61 13.30 -2.01 -6.63
N LEU A 62 13.13 -2.74 -7.74
CA LEU A 62 11.93 -3.56 -7.98
C LEU A 62 11.76 -4.64 -6.91
N ILE A 63 12.84 -5.35 -6.57
CA ILE A 63 12.80 -6.42 -5.56
C ILE A 63 12.49 -5.83 -4.19
N ILE A 64 13.12 -4.70 -3.85
CA ILE A 64 12.87 -3.98 -2.59
C ILE A 64 11.40 -3.54 -2.53
N TRP A 65 10.85 -3.01 -3.62
CA TRP A 65 9.44 -2.62 -3.69
C TRP A 65 8.50 -3.82 -3.52
N VAL A 66 8.76 -4.94 -4.21
CA VAL A 66 7.93 -6.16 -4.10
C VAL A 66 7.97 -6.71 -2.68
N VAL A 67 9.17 -6.84 -2.09
CA VAL A 67 9.34 -7.36 -0.72
C VAL A 67 8.69 -6.43 0.30
N ALA A 68 8.92 -5.12 0.20
CA ALA A 68 8.31 -4.13 1.08
C ALA A 68 6.77 -4.11 0.95
N GLY A 69 6.26 -4.16 -0.28
CA GLY A 69 4.83 -4.21 -0.55
C GLY A 69 4.18 -5.45 0.04
N PHE A 70 4.80 -6.62 -0.13
CA PHE A 70 4.30 -7.87 0.44
C PHE A 70 4.32 -7.86 1.98
N LEU A 71 5.39 -7.34 2.59
CA LEU A 71 5.49 -7.15 4.03
C LEU A 71 4.38 -6.22 4.55
N ILE A 72 4.19 -5.06 3.92
CA ILE A 72 3.15 -4.09 4.30
C ILE A 72 1.77 -4.74 4.21
N LEU A 73 1.45 -5.41 3.10
CA LEU A 73 0.17 -6.10 2.93
C LEU A 73 -0.05 -7.18 3.99
N THR A 74 0.98 -7.97 4.30
CA THR A 74 0.92 -9.01 5.35
C THR A 74 0.65 -8.40 6.72
N TRP A 75 1.34 -7.31 7.05
CA TRP A 75 1.13 -6.59 8.31
C TRP A 75 -0.26 -5.97 8.40
N VAL A 76 -0.74 -5.39 7.30
CA VAL A 76 -2.09 -4.84 7.20
C VAL A 76 -3.12 -5.93 7.40
N GLN A 77 -2.97 -7.08 6.73
CA GLN A 77 -3.86 -8.22 6.90
C GLN A 77 -3.87 -8.69 8.37
N LYS A 78 -2.69 -8.87 8.97
CA LYS A 78 -2.58 -9.28 10.37
C LYS A 78 -3.20 -8.27 11.34
N LEU A 79 -3.04 -6.97 11.08
CA LEU A 79 -3.68 -5.91 11.86
C LEU A 79 -5.20 -5.97 11.70
N PHE A 80 -5.67 -6.28 10.51
CA PHE A 80 -7.09 -6.40 10.20
C PHE A 80 -7.74 -7.60 10.87
N ASP A 81 -7.10 -8.76 10.82
CA ASP A 81 -7.55 -9.98 11.50
C ASP A 81 -7.63 -9.78 13.02
N ARG A 82 -6.71 -8.96 13.56
CA ARG A 82 -6.70 -8.59 14.98
C ARG A 82 -7.80 -7.59 15.34
N LEU A 83 -8.06 -6.60 14.49
CA LEU A 83 -9.08 -5.57 14.73
C LEU A 83 -10.50 -6.08 14.46
N PHE A 84 -10.63 -7.04 13.55
CA PHE A 84 -11.90 -7.61 13.13
C PHE A 84 -11.81 -9.13 13.06
N PRO A 85 -11.67 -9.80 14.22
CA PRO A 85 -11.73 -11.25 14.26
C PRO A 85 -13.01 -11.72 13.59
N ALA A 86 -12.90 -12.73 12.72
CA ALA A 86 -14.08 -13.36 12.14
C ALA A 86 -14.95 -13.87 13.30
N GLU A 87 -16.25 -13.55 13.26
CA GLU A 87 -17.18 -14.17 14.21
C GLU A 87 -17.02 -15.69 14.08
N PRO A 88 -16.92 -16.41 15.21
CA PRO A 88 -16.83 -17.87 15.16
C PRO A 88 -18.06 -18.36 14.41
N HIS A 89 -17.84 -19.09 13.31
CA HIS A 89 -18.91 -19.86 12.69
C HIS A 89 -19.39 -20.85 13.76
N THR A 90 -20.52 -20.53 14.39
CA THR A 90 -21.23 -21.48 15.24
C THR A 90 -21.56 -22.67 14.37
N GLU A 91 -20.94 -23.82 14.63
CA GLU A 91 -21.27 -25.13 14.07
C GLU A 91 -22.66 -25.56 14.57
N GLU A 92 -23.70 -24.80 14.22
CA GLU A 92 -25.10 -25.05 14.62
C GLU A 92 -25.93 -25.65 13.46
N ASP A 93 -25.26 -26.36 12.53
CA ASP A 93 -25.90 -27.07 11.42
C ASP A 93 -25.66 -28.59 11.49
N ALA A 94 -25.30 -29.12 12.67
CA ALA A 94 -25.10 -30.55 12.90
C ALA A 94 -26.05 -31.09 13.99
N GLU A 95 -27.36 -30.92 13.79
CA GLU A 95 -28.41 -31.73 14.42
C GLU A 95 -29.44 -32.21 13.40
#